data_AF-A0A665WSK6-F1
#
_entry.id   AF-A0A665WSK6-F1
#
_cell.length_a   1.000
_cell.length_b   1.000
_cell.length_c   1.000
_cell.angle_alpha   90.00
_cell.angle_beta   90.00
_cell.angle_gamma   90.00
#
_symmetry.space_group_name_H-M   'P 1'
#
loop_
_entity.id
_entity.type
_entity.pdbx_description
1 polymer ?
#
loop_
_entity_poly.entity_id
_entity_poly.type
_entity_poly.pdbx_seq_one_letter_code
_entity_poly.pdbx_strand_id
1 'polypeptide(L)'
;MERDKQNAIQKTKKRKKDNKSNNINVFIYVEIFMILKHACSVLKYHLSPYVPNSEVRKLFFDTHAVVQLLEENGFTTQQAEVMVKVLVRMTSSNMDVIYNDMVTKVQQEIMLQHVMSQIAAVKKDMIILEKSEFSTLLAENESPLCVFIWQDLMNKVHSDTILDMNLEKSRVKELTAEHDRHLTQTNMKIDTEVAGLKTMLESHKLDTIKYLAGSVFTCLTVVLGFYRIWM
;
A
#
# COMPACT_ATOMS: atom_id res chain seq x y z
N MET A 1 104.58 12.41 0.64
CA MET A 1 103.94 12.83 -0.62
C MET A 1 103.25 11.69 -1.36
N GLU A 2 103.92 10.60 -1.78
CA GLU A 2 103.22 9.49 -2.46
C GLU A 2 102.29 8.66 -1.55
N ARG A 3 102.71 8.37 -0.32
CA ARG A 3 101.91 7.62 0.66
C ARG A 3 100.61 8.33 1.05
N ASP A 4 100.64 9.65 1.14
CA ASP A 4 99.48 10.47 1.52
C ASP A 4 98.42 10.49 0.41
N LYS A 5 98.85 10.50 -0.86
CA LYS A 5 97.95 10.40 -2.02
C LYS A 5 97.27 9.04 -2.10
N GLN A 6 97.98 7.94 -1.83
CA GLN A 6 97.38 6.60 -1.83
C GLN A 6 96.34 6.42 -0.69
N ASN A 7 96.61 6.95 0.50
CA ASN A 7 95.66 6.90 1.62
C ASN A 7 94.39 7.73 1.35
N ALA A 8 94.50 8.89 0.70
CA ALA A 8 93.33 9.70 0.31
C ALA A 8 92.44 8.99 -0.73
N ILE A 9 93.05 8.27 -1.68
CA ILE A 9 92.33 7.51 -2.70
C ILE A 9 91.64 6.28 -2.09
N GLN A 10 92.27 5.58 -1.15
CA GLN A 10 91.61 4.47 -0.44
C GLN A 10 90.44 4.95 0.43
N LYS A 11 90.59 6.08 1.14
CA LYS A 11 89.53 6.64 1.99
C LYS A 11 88.32 7.15 1.18
N THR A 12 88.55 7.65 -0.03
CA THR A 12 87.46 8.07 -0.94
C THR A 12 86.79 6.88 -1.63
N LYS A 13 87.52 5.82 -1.99
CA LYS A 13 86.93 4.56 -2.48
C LYS A 13 86.09 3.87 -1.40
N LYS A 14 86.56 3.84 -0.15
CA LYS A 14 85.81 3.26 0.98
C LYS A 14 84.51 4.03 1.25
N ARG A 15 84.58 5.37 1.34
CA ARG A 15 83.37 6.22 1.48
C ARG A 15 82.37 6.06 0.32
N LYS A 16 82.83 5.93 -0.93
CA LYS A 16 81.93 5.67 -2.07
C LYS A 16 81.28 4.28 -2.00
N LYS A 17 82.00 3.27 -1.53
CA LYS A 17 81.48 1.91 -1.34
C LYS A 17 80.44 1.87 -0.20
N ASP A 18 80.73 2.53 0.91
CA ASP A 18 79.84 2.60 2.08
C ASP A 18 78.56 3.40 1.76
N ASN A 19 78.67 4.52 1.04
CA ASN A 19 77.51 5.32 0.63
C ASN A 19 76.63 4.61 -0.42
N LYS A 20 77.23 3.80 -1.30
CA LYS A 20 76.50 2.94 -2.24
C LYS A 20 75.80 1.80 -1.51
N SER A 21 76.46 1.17 -0.54
CA SER A 21 75.87 0.12 0.29
C SER A 21 74.72 0.64 1.16
N ASN A 22 74.83 1.85 1.71
CA ASN A 22 73.78 2.47 2.51
C ASN A 22 72.56 2.87 1.66
N ASN A 23 72.77 3.42 0.46
CA ASN A 23 71.65 3.71 -0.46
C ASN A 23 70.92 2.45 -0.90
N ILE A 24 71.64 1.36 -1.18
CA ILE A 24 71.03 0.08 -1.54
C ILE A 24 70.23 -0.48 -0.36
N ASN A 25 70.77 -0.43 0.86
CA ASN A 25 70.03 -0.87 2.06
C ASN A 25 68.77 -0.02 2.30
N VAL A 26 68.84 1.29 2.17
CA VAL A 26 67.66 2.17 2.36
C VAL A 26 66.60 1.88 1.28
N PHE A 27 67.00 1.71 0.03
CA PHE A 27 66.09 1.38 -1.06
C PHE A 27 65.39 0.02 -0.84
N ILE A 28 66.16 -0.99 -0.44
CA ILE A 28 65.63 -2.33 -0.12
C ILE A 28 64.68 -2.28 1.08
N TYR A 29 65.00 -1.52 2.14
CA TYR A 29 64.10 -1.37 3.30
C TYR A 29 62.77 -0.71 2.93
N VAL A 30 62.80 0.30 2.06
CA VAL A 30 61.58 1.00 1.61
C VAL A 30 60.73 0.12 0.71
N GLU A 31 61.34 -0.63 -0.22
CA GLU A 31 60.60 -1.57 -1.07
C GLU A 31 60.01 -2.74 -0.27
N ILE A 32 60.78 -3.35 0.63
CA ILE A 32 60.27 -4.41 1.51
C ILE A 32 59.12 -3.89 2.37
N PHE A 33 59.25 -2.68 2.94
CA PHE A 33 58.18 -2.09 3.74
C PHE A 33 56.92 -1.82 2.90
N MET A 34 57.06 -1.32 1.68
CA MET A 34 55.93 -1.14 0.75
C MET A 34 55.28 -2.47 0.36
N ILE A 35 56.08 -3.49 0.04
CA ILE A 35 55.59 -4.82 -0.33
C ILE A 35 54.86 -5.47 0.85
N LEU A 36 55.40 -5.39 2.07
CA LEU A 36 54.73 -5.88 3.29
C LEU A 36 53.44 -5.13 3.58
N LYS A 37 53.43 -3.81 3.41
CA LYS A 37 52.22 -2.98 3.61
C LYS A 37 51.15 -3.30 2.57
N HIS A 38 51.54 -3.50 1.32
CA HIS A 38 50.64 -3.85 0.22
C HIS A 38 50.11 -5.27 0.35
N ALA A 39 50.96 -6.25 0.72
CA ALA A 39 50.55 -7.62 1.01
C ALA A 39 49.56 -7.68 2.19
N CYS A 40 49.80 -6.89 3.25
CA CYS A 40 48.88 -6.74 4.37
C CYS A 40 47.51 -6.15 3.94
N SER A 41 47.52 -5.22 2.99
CA SER A 41 46.30 -4.63 2.44
C SER A 41 45.56 -5.63 1.55
N VAL A 42 46.26 -6.28 0.61
CA VAL A 42 45.69 -7.26 -0.33
C VAL A 42 45.10 -8.47 0.39
N LEU A 43 45.75 -9.00 1.43
CA LEU A 43 45.17 -10.07 2.28
C LEU A 43 43.91 -9.63 3.04
N LYS A 44 43.77 -8.33 3.33
CA LYS A 44 42.58 -7.75 3.99
C LYS A 44 41.38 -7.64 3.07
N TYR A 45 41.59 -7.56 1.75
CA TYR A 45 40.53 -7.33 0.76
C TYR A 45 40.24 -8.55 -0.14
N HIS A 46 41.14 -9.53 -0.22
CA HIS A 46 41.02 -10.67 -1.15
C HIS A 46 40.64 -12.00 -0.48
N LEU A 47 40.19 -11.98 0.78
CA LEU A 47 39.55 -13.15 1.39
C LEU A 47 38.15 -13.30 0.78
N SER A 48 38.07 -14.12 -0.26
CA SER A 48 36.82 -14.62 -0.84
C SER A 48 35.88 -15.12 0.28
N PRO A 49 34.54 -14.93 0.18
CA PRO A 49 33.57 -15.32 1.21
C PRO A 49 33.42 -16.85 1.38
N TYR A 50 34.36 -17.64 0.87
CA TYR A 50 34.31 -19.09 0.98
C TYR A 50 34.86 -19.52 2.35
N VAL A 51 33.95 -19.91 3.23
CA VAL A 51 34.22 -20.48 4.55
C VAL A 51 35.20 -21.64 4.41
N PRO A 52 36.45 -21.53 4.90
CA PRO A 52 37.34 -22.67 4.97
C PRO A 52 36.70 -23.70 5.91
N ASN A 53 36.56 -24.94 5.47
CA ASN A 53 36.16 -26.04 6.34
C ASN A 53 37.10 -26.05 7.56
N SER A 54 36.52 -26.17 8.76
CA SER A 54 37.18 -26.05 10.06
C SER A 54 38.13 -27.21 10.38
N GLU A 55 38.79 -27.78 9.38
CA GLU A 55 39.81 -28.78 9.59
C GLU A 55 41.15 -28.09 9.79
N VAL A 56 41.43 -27.84 11.07
CA VAL A 56 42.76 -27.83 11.66
C VAL A 56 43.73 -26.80 11.05
N ARG A 57 43.96 -25.71 11.78
CA ARG A 57 45.19 -24.89 11.84
C ARG A 57 46.38 -25.46 11.03
N LYS A 58 46.35 -25.39 9.70
CA LYS A 58 47.45 -25.81 8.84
C LYS A 58 47.90 -24.60 8.05
N LEU A 59 48.86 -23.89 8.65
CA LEU A 59 49.64 -22.90 7.94
C LEU A 59 50.53 -23.67 6.95
N PHE A 60 50.17 -23.71 5.67
CA PHE A 60 51.04 -24.22 4.60
C PHE A 60 52.13 -23.19 4.26
N PHE A 61 52.87 -22.74 5.28
CA PHE A 61 53.91 -21.74 5.11
C PHE A 61 55.28 -22.43 5.16
N ASP A 62 55.81 -22.75 3.98
CA ASP A 62 57.17 -23.31 3.87
C ASP A 62 58.20 -22.21 4.15
N THR A 63 58.65 -22.20 5.41
CA THR A 63 59.62 -21.24 5.93
C THR A 63 60.96 -21.37 5.22
N HIS A 64 61.35 -22.59 4.82
CA HIS A 64 62.66 -22.87 4.25
C HIS A 64 62.77 -22.37 2.81
N ALA A 65 61.74 -22.62 1.98
CA ALA A 65 61.71 -22.15 0.60
C ALA A 65 61.80 -20.62 0.50
N VAL A 66 61.17 -19.89 1.43
CA VAL A 66 61.22 -18.43 1.45
C VAL A 66 62.59 -17.90 1.90
N VAL A 67 63.23 -18.57 2.87
CA VAL A 67 64.60 -18.21 3.28
C VAL A 67 65.58 -18.40 2.12
N GLN A 68 65.51 -19.53 1.42
CA GLN A 68 66.38 -19.82 0.28
C GLN A 68 66.19 -18.80 -0.86
N LEU A 69 64.94 -18.43 -1.17
CA LEU A 69 64.64 -17.38 -2.15
C LEU A 69 65.26 -16.03 -1.75
N LEU A 70 65.20 -15.66 -0.47
CA LEU A 70 65.79 -14.41 0.00
C LEU A 70 67.32 -14.44 -0.08
N GLU A 71 67.95 -15.57 0.23
CA GLU A 71 69.39 -15.74 0.08
C GLU A 71 69.85 -15.63 -1.38
N GLU A 72 69.10 -16.23 -2.32
CA GLU A 72 69.34 -16.13 -3.76
C GLU A 72 69.24 -14.68 -4.26
N ASN A 73 68.44 -13.85 -3.59
CA ASN A 73 68.29 -12.42 -3.88
C ASN A 73 69.31 -11.52 -3.14
N GLY A 74 70.34 -12.10 -2.51
CA GLY A 74 71.47 -11.37 -1.93
C GLY A 74 71.31 -10.97 -0.46
N PHE A 75 70.31 -11.51 0.25
CA PHE A 75 70.19 -11.34 1.70
C PHE A 75 71.09 -12.32 2.44
N THR A 76 71.60 -11.91 3.60
CA THR A 76 72.30 -12.85 4.48
C THR A 76 71.29 -13.80 5.15
N THR A 77 71.69 -15.04 5.44
CA THR A 77 70.84 -16.05 6.11
C THR A 77 70.14 -15.51 7.35
N GLN A 78 70.85 -14.73 8.18
CA GLN A 78 70.27 -14.15 9.39
C GLN A 78 69.20 -13.09 9.09
N GLN A 79 69.37 -12.29 8.03
CA GLN A 79 68.37 -11.31 7.62
C GLN A 79 67.13 -11.99 7.03
N ALA A 80 67.33 -13.00 6.18
CA ALA A 80 66.25 -13.79 5.62
C ALA A 80 65.43 -14.49 6.71
N GLU A 81 66.08 -15.14 7.68
CA GLU A 81 65.40 -15.76 8.81
C GLU A 81 64.56 -14.78 9.64
N VAL A 82 65.08 -13.59 9.93
CA VAL A 82 64.37 -12.59 10.73
C VAL A 82 63.14 -12.08 9.98
N MET A 83 63.27 -11.81 8.67
CA MET A 83 62.14 -11.39 7.84
C MET A 83 61.05 -12.46 7.77
N VAL A 84 61.43 -13.72 7.58
CA VAL A 84 60.46 -14.82 7.53
C VAL A 84 59.80 -15.04 8.90
N LYS A 85 60.54 -14.93 10.02
CA LYS A 85 59.98 -14.96 11.38
C LYS A 85 58.97 -13.85 11.64
N VAL A 86 59.17 -12.65 11.09
CA VAL A 86 58.19 -11.56 11.17
C VAL A 86 56.95 -11.89 10.34
N LEU A 87 57.13 -12.42 9.13
CA LEU A 87 56.03 -12.78 8.23
C LEU A 87 55.16 -13.91 8.80
N VAL A 88 55.77 -14.94 9.38
CA VAL A 88 55.05 -16.04 10.06
C VAL A 88 54.26 -15.51 11.25
N ARG A 89 54.87 -14.66 12.10
CA ARG A 89 54.18 -14.05 13.24
C ARG A 89 53.02 -13.16 12.82
N MET A 90 53.21 -12.36 11.77
CA MET A 90 52.16 -11.49 11.22
C MET A 90 51.01 -12.31 10.63
N THR A 91 51.32 -13.37 9.88
CA THR A 91 50.32 -14.27 9.28
C THR A 91 49.55 -15.03 10.35
N SER A 92 50.23 -15.52 11.40
CA SER A 92 49.59 -16.20 12.52
C SER A 92 48.63 -15.27 13.27
N SER A 93 49.08 -14.05 13.60
CA SER A 93 48.25 -13.04 14.28
C SER A 93 47.04 -12.63 13.43
N ASN A 94 47.24 -12.44 12.12
CA ASN A 94 46.14 -12.12 11.21
C ASN A 94 45.14 -13.28 11.09
N MET A 95 45.61 -14.53 11.07
CA MET A 95 44.72 -15.70 11.10
C MET A 95 43.91 -15.75 12.41
N ASP A 96 44.52 -15.50 13.57
CA ASP A 96 43.78 -15.49 14.84
C ASP A 96 42.64 -14.46 14.82
N VAL A 97 42.86 -13.25 14.28
CA VAL A 97 41.79 -12.24 14.15
C VAL A 97 40.67 -12.71 13.21
N ILE A 98 41.03 -13.26 12.05
CA ILE A 98 40.05 -13.75 11.06
C ILE A 98 39.24 -14.92 11.61
N TYR A 99 39.87 -15.87 12.32
CA TYR A 99 39.16 -17.01 12.92
C TYR A 99 38.28 -16.63 14.11
N ASN A 100 38.63 -15.58 14.86
CA ASN A 100 37.78 -15.06 15.94
C ASN A 100 36.57 -14.27 15.39
N ASP A 101 36.73 -13.57 14.27
CA ASP A 101 35.64 -12.82 13.62
C ASP A 101 34.77 -13.70 12.71
N MET A 102 35.30 -14.84 12.24
CA MET A 102 34.52 -15.82 11.47
C MET A 102 33.50 -16.51 12.36
N VAL A 103 32.24 -16.45 11.93
CA VAL A 103 31.18 -17.30 12.47
C VAL A 103 31.52 -18.76 12.18
N THR A 104 31.69 -19.57 13.22
CA THR A 104 31.92 -21.01 13.06
C THR A 104 30.66 -21.66 12.46
N LYS A 105 30.84 -22.71 11.65
CA LYS A 105 29.73 -23.51 11.10
C LYS A 105 28.74 -23.95 12.19
N VAL A 106 29.26 -24.28 13.38
CA VAL A 106 28.47 -24.65 14.56
C VAL A 106 27.63 -23.47 15.06
N GLN A 107 28.20 -22.27 15.15
CA GLN A 107 27.47 -21.07 15.58
C GLN A 107 26.37 -20.68 14.57
N GLN A 108 26.63 -20.85 13.28
CA GLN A 108 25.62 -20.63 12.23
C GLN A 108 24.47 -21.65 12.33
N GLU A 109 24.77 -22.92 12.62
CA GLU A 109 23.76 -23.96 12.79
C GLU A 109 22.90 -23.73 14.05
N ILE A 110 23.51 -23.34 15.17
CA ILE A 110 22.78 -22.97 16.39
C ILE A 110 21.83 -21.80 16.12
N MET A 111 22.31 -20.76 15.43
CA MET A 111 21.48 -19.61 15.05
C MET A 111 20.34 -20.02 14.12
N LEU A 112 20.60 -20.91 13.16
CA LEU A 112 19.57 -21.43 12.26
C LEU A 112 18.51 -22.22 13.02
N GLN A 113 18.91 -23.12 13.94
CA GLN A 113 17.97 -23.88 14.77
C GLN A 113 17.14 -22.97 15.67
N HIS A 114 17.74 -21.90 16.22
CA HIS A 114 17.04 -20.90 17.02
C HIS A 114 16.00 -20.13 16.19
N VAL A 115 16.32 -19.73 14.96
CA VAL A 115 15.36 -19.09 14.06
C VAL A 115 14.23 -20.06 13.69
N MET A 116 14.55 -21.32 13.40
CA MET A 116 13.56 -22.34 13.06
C MET A 116 12.59 -22.61 14.22
N SER A 117 13.07 -22.62 15.47
CA SER A 117 12.21 -22.81 16.64
C SER A 117 11.28 -21.61 16.86
N GLN A 118 11.75 -20.38 16.65
CA GLN A 118 10.93 -19.18 16.71
C GLN A 118 9.82 -19.20 15.65
N ILE A 119 10.14 -19.62 14.42
CA ILE A 119 9.14 -19.76 13.34
C ILE A 119 8.07 -20.80 13.73
N ALA A 120 8.47 -21.93 14.32
CA ALA A 120 7.53 -22.94 14.76
C ALA A 120 6.58 -22.45 15.88
N ALA A 121 7.09 -21.63 16.80
CA ALA A 121 6.28 -20.99 17.84
C ALA A 121 5.25 -20.01 17.24
N VAL A 122 5.70 -19.10 16.37
CA VAL A 122 4.82 -18.14 15.68
C VAL A 122 3.73 -18.86 14.89
N LYS A 123 4.08 -19.95 14.20
CA LYS A 123 3.11 -20.77 13.46
C LYS A 123 2.05 -21.39 14.39
N LYS A 124 2.46 -21.88 15.56
CA LYS A 124 1.53 -22.41 16.57
C LYS A 124 0.58 -21.32 17.07
N ASP A 125 1.11 -20.14 17.37
CA ASP A 125 0.32 -19.01 17.87
C ASP A 125 -0.68 -18.52 16.82
N MET A 126 -0.29 -18.48 15.54
CA MET A 126 -1.19 -18.19 14.42
C MET A 126 -2.36 -19.19 14.34
N ILE A 127 -2.07 -20.49 14.42
CA ILE A 127 -3.11 -21.54 14.38
C ILE A 127 -4.05 -21.43 15.60
N ILE A 128 -3.52 -21.10 16.78
CA ILE A 128 -4.33 -20.91 17.99
C ILE A 128 -5.23 -19.69 17.83
N LEU A 129 -4.70 -18.58 17.31
CA LEU A 129 -5.45 -17.36 17.07
C LEU A 129 -6.59 -17.61 16.08
N GLU A 130 -6.29 -18.22 14.92
CA GLU A 130 -7.30 -18.57 13.90
C GLU A 130 -8.41 -19.46 14.49
N LYS A 131 -8.06 -20.47 15.28
CA LYS A 131 -9.05 -21.36 15.89
C LYS A 131 -9.86 -20.68 17.01
N SER A 132 -9.24 -19.81 17.79
CA SER A 132 -9.88 -19.06 18.87
C SER A 132 -10.86 -18.02 18.31
N GLU A 133 -10.42 -17.21 17.35
CA GLU A 133 -11.24 -16.15 16.73
C GLU A 133 -12.43 -16.74 15.97
N PHE A 134 -12.22 -17.82 15.21
CA PHE A 134 -13.34 -18.49 14.51
C PHE A 134 -14.38 -19.04 15.50
N SER A 135 -13.96 -19.59 16.64
CA SER A 135 -14.87 -20.13 17.66
C SER A 135 -15.65 -19.02 18.37
N THR A 136 -15.03 -17.87 18.65
CA THR A 136 -15.70 -16.71 19.24
C THR A 136 -16.70 -16.07 18.27
N LEU A 137 -16.32 -15.91 17.00
CA LEU A 137 -17.22 -15.36 15.97
C LEU A 137 -18.42 -16.26 15.71
N LEU A 138 -18.25 -17.59 15.71
CA LEU A 138 -19.36 -18.53 15.61
C LEU A 138 -20.29 -18.42 16.83
N ALA A 139 -19.74 -18.37 18.05
CA ALA A 139 -20.53 -18.25 19.28
C ALA A 139 -21.32 -16.93 19.35
N GLU A 140 -20.79 -15.83 18.82
CA GLU A 140 -21.48 -14.55 18.76
C GLU A 140 -22.61 -14.56 17.71
N ASN A 141 -22.37 -15.18 16.54
CA ASN A 141 -23.38 -15.31 15.47
C ASN A 141 -24.48 -16.34 15.78
N GLU A 142 -24.15 -17.44 16.46
CA GLU A 142 -25.12 -18.44 16.91
C GLU A 142 -25.82 -18.03 18.21
N SER A 143 -25.43 -16.91 18.83
CA SER A 143 -26.08 -16.44 20.04
C SER A 143 -27.56 -16.16 19.73
N PRO A 144 -28.50 -16.81 20.44
CA PRO A 144 -29.93 -16.61 20.19
C PRO A 144 -30.36 -15.16 20.43
N LEU A 145 -29.54 -14.39 21.17
CA LEU A 145 -29.74 -12.96 21.40
C LEU A 145 -29.58 -12.13 20.13
N CYS A 146 -28.57 -12.40 19.30
CA CYS A 146 -28.36 -11.69 18.03
C CYS A 146 -29.55 -11.94 17.08
N VAL A 147 -29.94 -13.21 16.91
CA VAL A 147 -31.10 -13.60 16.09
C VAL A 147 -32.40 -12.98 16.61
N PHE A 148 -32.59 -12.95 17.93
CA PHE A 148 -33.75 -12.32 18.56
C PHE A 148 -33.82 -10.81 18.30
N ILE A 149 -32.70 -10.09 18.45
CA ILE A 149 -32.64 -8.64 18.20
C ILE A 149 -32.98 -8.32 16.74
N TRP A 150 -32.41 -9.07 15.79
CA TRP A 150 -32.70 -8.88 14.37
C TRP A 150 -34.16 -9.19 14.03
N GLN A 151 -34.73 -10.25 14.62
CA GLN A 151 -36.12 -10.61 14.42
C GLN A 151 -37.09 -9.56 14.99
N ASP A 152 -36.82 -9.03 16.18
CA ASP A 152 -37.64 -7.99 16.82
C ASP A 152 -37.59 -6.67 16.03
N LEU A 153 -36.40 -6.26 15.59
CA LEU A 153 -36.23 -5.08 14.75
C LEU A 153 -36.99 -5.21 13.42
N MET A 154 -36.89 -6.37 12.78
CA MET A 154 -37.62 -6.65 11.53
C MET A 154 -39.14 -6.61 11.73
N ASN A 155 -39.64 -7.20 12.82
CA ASN A 155 -41.07 -7.18 13.14
C ASN A 155 -41.56 -5.75 13.38
N LYS A 156 -40.79 -4.94 14.12
CA LYS A 156 -41.12 -3.53 14.37
C LYS A 156 -41.16 -2.71 13.08
N VAL A 157 -40.12 -2.79 12.25
CA VAL A 157 -40.08 -2.09 10.95
C VAL A 157 -41.22 -2.54 10.04
N HIS A 158 -41.53 -3.84 10.03
CA HIS A 158 -42.65 -4.37 9.26
C HIS A 158 -43.98 -3.77 9.74
N SER A 159 -44.26 -3.80 11.05
CA SER A 159 -45.49 -3.22 11.60
C SER A 159 -45.61 -1.72 11.33
N ASP A 160 -44.52 -0.95 11.49
CA ASP A 160 -44.49 0.48 11.19
C ASP A 160 -44.80 0.75 9.71
N THR A 161 -44.20 -0.03 8.81
CA THR A 161 -44.43 0.10 7.35
C THR A 161 -45.87 -0.24 6.97
N ILE A 162 -46.46 -1.28 7.57
CA ILE A 162 -47.87 -1.63 7.34
C ILE A 162 -48.79 -0.51 7.84
N LEU A 163 -48.49 0.08 9.00
CA LEU A 163 -49.28 1.19 9.55
C LEU A 163 -49.22 2.41 8.62
N ASP A 164 -48.04 2.78 8.17
CA ASP A 164 -47.83 3.92 7.27
C ASP A 164 -48.60 3.74 5.94
N MET A 165 -48.49 2.57 5.32
CA MET A 165 -49.26 2.26 4.11
C MET A 165 -50.78 2.32 4.35
N ASN A 166 -51.26 1.87 5.51
CA ASN A 166 -52.69 1.93 5.83
C ASN A 166 -53.18 3.37 6.05
N LEU A 167 -52.37 4.20 6.72
CA LEU A 167 -52.66 5.62 6.89
C LEU A 167 -52.71 6.32 5.54
N GLU A 168 -51.72 6.09 4.67
CA GLU A 168 -51.66 6.69 3.35
C GLU A 168 -52.82 6.22 2.46
N LYS A 169 -53.17 4.92 2.52
CA LYS A 169 -54.35 4.38 1.84
C LYS A 169 -55.65 5.02 2.33
N SER A 170 -55.77 5.29 3.62
CA SER A 170 -56.93 5.99 4.19
C SER A 170 -56.99 7.43 3.69
N ARG A 171 -55.86 8.14 3.68
CA ARG A 171 -55.75 9.51 3.18
C ARG A 171 -56.14 9.63 1.71
N VAL A 172 -55.64 8.71 0.87
CA VAL A 172 -56.00 8.67 -0.56
C VAL A 172 -57.49 8.42 -0.76
N LYS A 173 -58.10 7.51 0.03
CA LYS A 173 -59.55 7.26 -0.03
C LYS A 173 -60.35 8.50 0.36
N GLU A 174 -59.93 9.23 1.39
CA GLU A 174 -60.60 10.46 1.82
C GLU A 174 -60.55 11.53 0.73
N LEU A 175 -59.37 11.80 0.17
CA LEU A 175 -59.22 12.74 -0.95
C LEU A 175 -60.01 12.32 -2.19
N THR A 176 -60.08 11.02 -2.48
CA THR A 176 -60.88 10.51 -3.60
C THR A 176 -62.36 10.75 -3.35
N ALA A 177 -62.85 10.49 -2.14
CA ALA A 177 -64.25 10.73 -1.77
C ALA A 177 -64.59 12.23 -1.78
N GLU A 178 -63.66 13.10 -1.37
CA GLU A 178 -63.81 14.55 -1.48
C GLU A 178 -63.89 15.00 -2.93
N HIS A 179 -63.00 14.51 -3.80
CA HIS A 179 -63.03 14.82 -5.22
C HIS A 179 -64.33 14.35 -5.90
N ASP A 180 -64.82 13.16 -5.57
CA ASP A 180 -66.09 12.63 -6.09
C ASP A 180 -67.30 13.47 -5.66
N ARG A 181 -67.28 13.98 -4.42
CA ARG A 181 -68.28 14.95 -3.96
C ARG A 181 -68.23 16.26 -4.74
N HIS A 182 -67.03 16.81 -4.98
CA HIS A 182 -66.87 18.03 -5.77
C HIS A 182 -67.33 17.84 -7.22
N LEU A 183 -67.02 16.70 -7.84
CA LEU A 183 -67.49 16.35 -9.17
C LEU A 183 -69.01 16.26 -9.20
N THR A 184 -69.61 15.53 -8.25
CA THR A 184 -71.07 15.39 -8.16
C THR A 184 -71.74 16.74 -7.97
N GLN A 185 -71.23 17.58 -7.06
CA GLN A 185 -71.76 18.93 -6.83
C GLN A 185 -71.67 19.81 -8.09
N THR A 186 -70.58 19.70 -8.84
CA THR A 186 -70.39 20.46 -10.09
C THR A 186 -71.34 19.96 -11.18
N ASN A 187 -71.50 18.65 -11.32
CA ASN A 187 -72.47 18.06 -12.25
C ASN A 187 -73.90 18.51 -11.92
N MET A 188 -74.31 18.49 -10.65
CA MET A 188 -75.63 18.97 -10.24
C MET A 188 -75.83 20.47 -10.55
N LYS A 189 -74.79 21.29 -10.40
CA LYS A 189 -74.84 22.71 -10.80
C LYS A 189 -75.02 22.86 -12.31
N ILE A 190 -74.24 22.12 -13.11
CA ILE A 190 -74.37 22.12 -14.57
C ILE A 190 -75.79 21.72 -14.99
N ASP A 191 -76.33 20.64 -14.42
CA ASP A 191 -77.68 20.17 -14.73
C ASP A 191 -78.74 21.23 -14.39
N THR A 192 -78.57 21.92 -13.25
CA THR A 192 -79.47 22.99 -12.84
C THR A 192 -79.38 24.20 -13.77
N GLU A 193 -78.17 24.61 -14.16
CA GLU A 193 -77.96 25.70 -15.12
C GLU A 193 -78.51 25.36 -16.50
N VAL A 194 -78.31 24.13 -16.98
CA VAL A 194 -78.85 23.64 -18.25
C VAL A 194 -80.38 23.63 -18.23
N ALA A 195 -81.00 23.15 -17.15
CA ALA A 195 -82.44 23.20 -16.97
C ALA A 195 -82.94 24.67 -16.95
N GLY A 196 -82.25 25.55 -16.23
CA GLY A 196 -82.56 26.98 -16.19
C GLY A 196 -82.51 27.64 -17.57
N LEU A 197 -81.41 27.44 -18.31
CA LEU A 197 -81.26 27.95 -19.68
C LEU A 197 -82.35 27.42 -20.62
N LYS A 198 -82.70 26.14 -20.50
CA LYS A 198 -83.79 25.54 -21.30
C LYS A 198 -85.13 26.19 -21.00
N THR A 199 -85.48 26.41 -19.73
CA THR A 199 -86.73 27.09 -19.37
C THR A 199 -86.77 28.53 -19.90
N MET A 200 -85.66 29.26 -19.82
CA MET A 200 -85.53 30.62 -20.36
C MET A 200 -85.66 30.63 -21.90
N LEU A 201 -85.11 29.63 -22.58
CA LEU A 201 -85.27 29.48 -24.03
C LEU A 201 -86.72 29.19 -24.43
N GLU A 202 -87.39 28.29 -23.71
CA GLU A 202 -88.80 27.96 -23.94
C GLU A 202 -89.71 29.17 -23.69
N SER A 203 -89.46 29.96 -22.63
CA SER A 203 -90.21 31.19 -22.39
C SER A 203 -90.00 32.22 -23.50
N HIS A 204 -88.75 32.42 -23.95
CA HIS A 204 -88.45 33.35 -25.06
C HIS A 204 -89.14 32.93 -26.37
N LYS A 205 -89.20 31.62 -26.66
CA LYS A 205 -89.96 31.09 -27.80
C LYS A 205 -91.45 31.39 -27.68
N LEU A 206 -92.05 31.16 -26.51
CA LEU A 206 -93.46 31.44 -26.27
C LEU A 206 -93.77 32.93 -26.40
N ASP A 207 -92.92 33.80 -25.87
CA ASP A 207 -93.10 35.25 -25.99
C ASP A 207 -93.00 35.70 -27.44
N THR A 208 -92.03 35.20 -28.21
CA THR A 208 -91.92 35.48 -29.65
C THR A 208 -93.20 35.09 -30.41
N ILE A 209 -93.76 33.91 -30.11
CA ILE A 209 -95.03 33.45 -30.72
C ILE A 209 -96.19 34.37 -30.32
N LYS A 210 -96.31 34.75 -29.05
CA LYS A 210 -97.35 35.67 -28.56
C LYS A 210 -97.26 37.05 -29.24
N TYR A 211 -96.07 37.62 -29.33
CA TYR A 211 -95.85 38.91 -30.00
C TYR A 211 -96.19 38.85 -31.49
N LEU A 212 -95.79 37.77 -32.18
CA LEU A 212 -96.11 37.56 -33.59
C LEU A 212 -97.63 37.49 -33.81
N ALA A 213 -98.33 36.64 -33.03
CA ALA A 213 -99.78 36.51 -33.10
C ALA A 213 -100.50 37.85 -32.83
N GLY A 214 -100.04 38.59 -31.80
CA GLY A 214 -100.54 39.93 -31.49
C GLY A 214 -100.37 40.90 -32.65
N SER A 215 -99.18 40.95 -33.28
CA SER A 215 -98.92 41.84 -34.41
C SER A 215 -99.75 41.54 -35.66
N VAL A 216 -100.03 40.26 -35.95
CA VAL A 216 -100.88 39.88 -37.08
C VAL A 216 -102.32 40.25 -36.79
N PHE A 217 -102.80 40.00 -35.56
CA PHE A 217 -104.17 40.36 -35.15
C PHE A 217 -104.40 41.87 -35.16
N THR A 218 -103.43 42.68 -34.70
CA THR A 218 -103.54 44.14 -34.76
C THR A 218 -103.52 44.64 -36.21
N CYS A 219 -102.65 44.09 -37.07
CA CYS A 219 -102.62 44.42 -38.49
C CYS A 219 -103.97 44.12 -39.18
N LEU A 220 -104.54 42.93 -38.95
CA LEU A 220 -105.86 42.55 -39.47
C LEU A 220 -106.97 43.48 -38.97
N THR A 221 -106.94 43.84 -37.68
CA THR A 221 -107.92 44.77 -37.08
C THR A 221 -107.87 46.14 -37.75
N VAL A 222 -106.66 46.65 -38.02
CA VAL A 222 -106.47 47.92 -38.72
C VAL A 222 -106.99 47.85 -40.16
N VAL A 223 -106.67 46.79 -40.91
CA VAL A 223 -107.14 46.59 -42.30
C VAL A 223 -108.67 46.52 -42.36
N LEU A 224 -109.30 45.78 -41.46
CA LEU A 224 -110.77 45.69 -41.38
C LEU A 224 -111.41 47.03 -41.01
N GLY A 225 -110.78 47.80 -40.11
CA GLY A 225 -111.21 49.16 -39.76
C GLY A 225 -111.19 50.12 -40.96
N PHE A 226 -110.12 50.09 -41.77
CA PHE A 226 -110.03 50.87 -43.00
C PHE A 226 -111.09 50.46 -44.03
N TYR A 227 -111.29 49.15 -44.23
CA TYR A 227 -112.31 48.64 -45.16
C TYR A 227 -113.73 49.09 -44.78
N ARG A 228 -114.04 49.12 -43.48
CA ARG A 228 -115.33 49.60 -42.92
C ARG A 228 -115.60 51.09 -43.16
N ILE A 229 -114.57 51.92 -43.30
CA ILE A 229 -114.72 53.38 -43.52
C ILE A 229 -114.82 53.69 -45.03
N TRP A 230 -114.25 52.84 -45.89
CA TRP A 230 -114.20 53.06 -47.35
C TRP A 230 -115.46 52.58 -48.10
N MET A 231 -116.25 51.66 -47.53
CA MET A 231 -117.52 51.17 -48.09
C MET A 231 -118.70 51.91 -47.47
#